data_AF-A0A849GZL3-F1
#
_entry.id   AF-A0A849GZL3-F1
#
_cell.length_a   1.000
_cell.length_b   1.000
_cell.length_c   1.000
_cell.angle_alpha   90.00
_cell.angle_beta   90.00
_cell.angle_gamma   90.00
#
_symmetry.space_group_name_H-M   'P 1'
#
loop_
_entity.id
_entity.type
_entity.pdbx_description
1 polymer ?
#
loop_
_entity_poly.entity_id
_entity_poly.type
_entity_poly.pdbx_seq_one_letter_code
_entity_poly.pdbx_strand_id
1 'polypeptide(L)' 'GRASAVLAASIFHFGDFTIGEAKAHMARAGIPVRLT' A
#
# COMPACT_ATOMS: atom_id res chain seq x y z
N GLY A 1 16.43 6.24 7.26
CA GLY A 1 15.29 5.49 6.72
C GLY A 1 14.43 6.37 5.84
N ARG A 2 14.72 6.41 4.54
CA ARG A 2 13.95 7.11 3.50
C ARG A 2 13.65 6.11 2.38
N ALA A 3 12.85 5.09 2.69
CA ALA A 3 12.53 4.07 1.71
C ALA A 3 11.65 4.69 0.61
N SER A 4 12.13 4.67 -0.63
CA SER A 4 11.37 5.15 -1.80
C SER A 4 10.32 4.14 -2.26
N ALA A 5 10.43 2.88 -1.84
CA ALA A 5 9.48 1.80 -2.11
C ALA A 5 9.60 0.70 -1.05
N VAL A 6 8.51 -0.05 -0.88
CA VAL A 6 8.46 -1.27 -0.06
C VAL A 6 7.79 -2.39 -0.86
N LEU A 7 8.22 -3.63 -0.67
CA LEU A 7 7.62 -4.81 -1.27
C LEU A 7 6.97 -5.66 -0.17
N ALA A 8 5.68 -5.94 -0.31
CA ALA A 8 4.95 -6.90 0.50
C ALA A 8 4.18 -7.84 -0.44
N ALA A 9 4.17 -9.14 -0.13
CA ALA A 9 3.57 -10.16 -0.99
C ALA A 9 2.53 -11.01 -0.26
N SER A 10 2.84 -11.55 0.92
CA SER A 10 1.96 -12.48 1.65
C SER A 10 0.60 -11.87 1.99
N ILE A 11 0.57 -10.64 2.51
CA ILE A 11 -0.68 -9.96 2.90
C ILE A 11 -1.63 -9.71 1.74
N PHE A 12 -1.11 -9.62 0.51
CA PHE A 12 -1.92 -9.45 -0.70
C PHE A 12 -2.24 -10.79 -1.36
N HIS A 13 -1.35 -11.76 -1.24
CA HIS A 13 -1.54 -13.10 -1.81
C HIS A 13 -2.61 -13.90 -1.06
N PHE A 14 -2.66 -13.79 0.27
CA PHE A 14 -3.63 -14.48 1.10
C PHE A 14 -4.93 -13.69 1.32
N GLY A 15 -5.00 -12.45 0.82
CA GLY A 15 -6.21 -11.63 0.89
C GLY A 15 -6.48 -10.97 2.24
N ASP A 16 -5.49 -10.90 3.13
CA ASP A 16 -5.60 -10.18 4.41
C ASP A 16 -5.90 -8.68 4.16
N PHE A 17 -5.30 -8.13 3.10
CA PHE A 17 -5.63 -6.80 2.58
C PHE A 17 -5.58 -6.81 1.05
N THR A 18 -6.32 -5.88 0.47
CA THR A 18 -6.27 -5.57 -0.96
C THR A 18 -5.29 -4.44 -1.24
N ILE A 19 -4.83 -4.36 -2.49
CA ILE A 19 -4.03 -3.23 -2.98
C ILE A 19 -4.82 -1.91 -2.83
N GLY A 20 -6.14 -1.94 -2.99
CA GLY A 20 -7.01 -0.77 -2.82
C GLY A 20 -7.00 -0.24 -1.39
N GLU A 21 -7.12 -1.12 -0.38
CA GLU A 21 -7.07 -0.75 1.03
C GLU A 21 -5.72 -0.18 1.43
N ALA A 22 -4.62 -0.80 0.96
CA ALA A 22 -3.28 -0.28 1.19
C ALA A 22 -3.10 1.12 0.58
N LYS A 23 -3.54 1.34 -0.66
CA LYS A 23 -3.52 2.65 -1.32
C LYS A 23 -4.35 3.69 -0.57
N ALA A 24 -5.56 3.34 -0.14
CA ALA A 24 -6.41 4.25 0.62
C ALA A 24 -5.78 4.63 1.96
N HIS A 25 -5.13 3.69 2.65
CA HIS A 25 -4.40 3.96 3.89
C HIS A 25 -3.22 4.91 3.66
N MET A 26 -2.40 4.65 2.63
CA MET A 26 -1.28 5.53 2.26
C MET A 26 -1.75 6.94 1.91
N ALA A 27 -2.83 7.07 1.13
CA ALA A 27 -3.41 8.37 0.78
C ALA A 27 -3.90 9.14 2.01
N ARG A 28 -4.57 8.47 2.97
CA ARG A 28 -4.98 9.08 4.25
C ARG A 28 -3.80 9.51 5.11
N ALA A 29 -2.68 8.80 5.01
CA ALA A 29 -1.43 9.17 5.68
C ALA A 29 -0.66 10.30 4.96
N GLY A 30 -1.21 10.88 3.88
CA GLY A 30 -0.58 11.94 3.11
C GLY A 30 0.55 11.46 2.19
N ILE A 31 0.67 10.14 1.96
CA ILE A 31 1.66 9.56 1.06
C ILE A 31 1.09 9.59 -0.36
N PRO A 32 1.77 10.25 -1.33
CA PRO A 32 1.32 10.27 -2.72
C PRO A 32 1.30 8.86 -3.31
N VAL A 33 0.12 8.42 -3.77
CA VAL A 33 -0.10 7.12 -4.41
C VAL A 33 -1.01 7.25 -5.62
N ARG A 34 -0.82 6.35 -6.61
CA ARG A 34 -1.67 6.30 -7.80
C ARG A 34 -2.94 5.49 -7.50
N LEU A 35 -4.10 6.15 -7.52
CA LEU A 35 -5.40 5.54 -7.21
C LEU A 35 -6.10 4.86 -8.41
N THR A 36 -5.62 5.12 -9.62
CA THR A 36 -6.09 4.47 -10.86
C THR A 36 -5.61 3.03 -10.98
#